data_AF-A0A945W4S6-F1
#
_entry.id   AF-A0A945W4S6-F1
#
_cell.length_a   1.000
_cell.length_b   1.000
_cell.length_c   1.000
_cell.angle_alpha   90.00
_cell.angle_beta   90.00
_cell.angle_gamma   90.00
#
_symmetry.space_group_name_H-M   'P 1'
#
loop_
_entity.id
_entity.type
_entity.pdbx_description
1 polymer ?
#
loop_
_entity_poly.entity_id
_entity_poly.type
_entity_poly.pdbx_seq_one_letter_code
_entity_poly.pdbx_strand_id
1 'polypeptide(L)'
;MEYISYKRKLRLMLLLVLSILIPVQASAAVTTNFRGRILDVTGTAGTDIILIVHTGQQVELLAMDANGVITRKKWPSARIVRVEVRAKGGNDLVFTSGKLAIYIDGDDDNDFLIGNSGKDTGFHGGDHDDIILELADAKSFLTGGDHSDLLLSNLGKQWHAGNDGPDLMYAGDDDDNLWGDDEGDDIKIGGKGIDTMDGEEGNDILYGMDGNDNMSGGDDNDILFGGNGEDTMWGNIGNDVLCGWSHHDILFGGTGKDWLYGEQGPDHHDGGPGNNELYGNAALGDTFAAGRINPDALCFDGIELSTLPPAETAIYQQQSYILVVGTNGKDSISIKNTGKGVQVDISGTKQESRLIPGTGMKSVAVMSGDGADDISIEGSFDRIALVGENGDDKLDMSLATARQSLLAGGAGNDVLTSGKATTVAWGGLDVDQFLTGPGRDFIIAESNEIISFKQDVDMIITADVVDTSSETSDKEKTIKKDITNHNDIIIIIMISLLFGLLIGFVVGRRRS
;
A
#
# COMPACT_ATOMS: atom_id res chain seq x y z
N MET A 1 -14.05 -26.28 -26.84
CA MET A 1 -14.34 -26.67 -28.24
C MET A 1 -15.80 -26.45 -28.65
N GLU A 2 -16.78 -26.45 -27.74
CA GLU A 2 -18.20 -26.17 -28.08
C GLU A 2 -18.52 -24.68 -28.33
N TYR A 3 -17.75 -23.75 -27.77
CA TYR A 3 -17.94 -22.29 -27.94
C TYR A 3 -17.68 -21.78 -29.38
N ILE A 4 -16.71 -22.39 -30.09
CA ILE A 4 -16.37 -22.06 -31.49
C ILE A 4 -17.49 -22.49 -32.47
N SER A 5 -18.26 -23.53 -32.09
CA SER A 5 -19.42 -24.01 -32.85
C SER A 5 -20.60 -23.03 -32.78
N TYR A 6 -20.78 -22.35 -31.63
CA TYR A 6 -21.85 -21.38 -31.42
C TYR A 6 -21.58 -20.05 -32.16
N LYS A 7 -20.35 -19.51 -32.12
CA LYS A 7 -19.95 -18.32 -32.91
C LYS A 7 -20.15 -18.53 -34.41
N ARG A 8 -19.85 -19.73 -34.94
CA ARG A 8 -20.10 -20.04 -36.36
C ARG A 8 -21.59 -20.14 -36.70
N LYS A 9 -22.42 -20.70 -35.81
CA LYS A 9 -23.88 -20.83 -36.02
C LYS A 9 -24.61 -19.51 -35.91
N LEU A 10 -24.25 -18.64 -34.95
CA LEU A 10 -24.84 -17.32 -34.80
C LEU A 10 -24.46 -16.40 -35.99
N ARG A 11 -23.20 -16.45 -36.42
CA ARG A 11 -22.69 -15.74 -37.60
C ARG A 11 -23.38 -16.19 -38.89
N LEU A 12 -23.65 -17.49 -39.06
CA LEU A 12 -24.44 -17.99 -40.19
C LEU A 12 -25.92 -17.61 -40.09
N MET A 13 -26.52 -17.64 -38.89
CA MET A 13 -27.93 -17.27 -38.69
C MET A 13 -28.17 -15.80 -38.98
N LEU A 14 -27.31 -14.90 -38.51
CA LEU A 14 -27.42 -13.45 -38.76
C LEU A 14 -27.26 -13.15 -40.27
N LEU A 15 -26.25 -13.74 -40.92
CA LEU A 15 -26.05 -13.65 -42.37
C LEU A 15 -27.20 -14.26 -43.18
N LEU A 16 -27.86 -15.32 -42.69
CA LEU A 16 -28.99 -15.98 -43.35
C LEU A 16 -30.30 -15.18 -43.18
N VAL A 17 -30.53 -14.55 -42.03
CA VAL A 17 -31.73 -13.73 -41.76
C VAL A 17 -31.68 -12.42 -42.54
N LEU A 18 -30.52 -11.74 -42.60
CA LEU A 18 -30.37 -10.51 -43.39
C LEU A 18 -30.40 -10.74 -44.92
N SER A 19 -30.07 -11.94 -45.40
CA SER A 19 -29.98 -12.21 -46.84
C SER A 19 -31.28 -12.69 -47.51
N ILE A 20 -32.33 -13.02 -46.73
CA ILE A 20 -33.52 -13.71 -47.24
C ILE A 20 -34.75 -12.80 -47.47
N LEU A 21 -34.81 -11.56 -46.95
CA LEU A 21 -36.12 -10.90 -46.81
C LEU A 21 -36.36 -9.55 -47.50
N ILE A 22 -35.39 -8.83 -48.08
CA ILE A 22 -35.66 -7.43 -48.50
C ILE A 22 -35.07 -7.10 -49.89
N PRO A 23 -35.87 -6.55 -50.83
CA PRO A 23 -35.39 -6.11 -52.14
C PRO A 23 -34.43 -4.92 -52.02
N VAL A 24 -33.32 -5.00 -52.76
CA VAL A 24 -32.31 -3.94 -52.89
C VAL A 24 -32.95 -2.69 -53.52
N GLN A 25 -32.99 -1.58 -52.77
CA GLN A 25 -33.41 -0.27 -53.30
C GLN A 25 -32.29 0.41 -54.10
N ALA A 26 -32.61 1.49 -54.82
CA ALA A 26 -31.68 2.18 -55.71
C ALA A 26 -30.67 3.10 -54.98
N SER A 27 -30.93 3.47 -53.73
CA SER A 27 -29.94 4.09 -52.85
C SER A 27 -28.99 3.02 -52.30
N ALA A 28 -27.75 3.40 -52.01
CA ALA A 28 -26.82 2.53 -51.32
C ALA A 28 -26.84 2.91 -49.84
N ALA A 29 -27.01 1.91 -48.97
CA ALA A 29 -26.87 2.02 -47.53
C ALA A 29 -25.53 2.61 -47.05
N VAL A 30 -24.48 2.51 -47.89
CA VAL A 30 -23.16 3.09 -47.59
C VAL A 30 -22.49 3.55 -48.88
N THR A 31 -21.62 4.55 -48.76
CA THR A 31 -20.70 4.95 -49.83
C THR A 31 -19.38 4.19 -49.69
N THR A 32 -18.80 3.75 -50.82
CA THR A 32 -17.50 3.06 -50.80
C THR A 32 -16.55 3.66 -51.83
N ASN A 33 -15.33 3.99 -51.44
CA ASN A 33 -14.30 4.54 -52.32
C ASN A 33 -12.95 3.84 -52.14
N PHE A 34 -12.04 4.00 -53.10
CA PHE A 34 -10.67 3.52 -52.98
C PHE A 34 -9.69 4.69 -52.95
N ARG A 35 -8.85 4.73 -51.91
CA ARG A 35 -7.63 5.54 -51.85
C ARG A 35 -6.43 4.62 -51.97
N GLY A 36 -5.99 4.36 -53.20
CA GLY A 36 -4.94 3.38 -53.48
C GLY A 36 -5.39 1.95 -53.12
N ARG A 37 -4.79 1.34 -52.09
CA ARG A 37 -5.16 0.02 -51.56
C ARG A 37 -5.99 0.10 -50.26
N ILE A 38 -6.49 1.28 -49.91
CA ILE A 38 -7.41 1.51 -48.79
C ILE A 38 -8.83 1.53 -49.34
N LEU A 39 -9.72 0.74 -48.72
CA LEU A 39 -11.16 0.78 -48.99
C LEU A 39 -11.83 1.64 -47.92
N ASP A 40 -12.34 2.80 -48.32
CA ASP A 40 -13.15 3.65 -47.46
C ASP A 40 -14.61 3.19 -47.53
N VAL A 41 -15.25 3.03 -46.39
CA VAL A 41 -16.68 2.76 -46.21
C VAL A 41 -17.25 3.89 -45.36
N THR A 42 -18.29 4.55 -45.85
CA THR A 42 -18.92 5.68 -45.15
C THR A 42 -20.41 5.42 -45.01
N GLY A 43 -20.89 5.52 -43.77
CA GLY A 43 -22.30 5.42 -43.40
C GLY A 43 -23.18 6.49 -44.05
N THR A 44 -24.47 6.34 -43.84
CA THR A 44 -25.51 7.33 -44.11
C THR A 44 -25.99 7.96 -42.81
N ALA A 45 -26.84 8.98 -42.90
CA ALA A 45 -27.39 9.61 -41.70
C ALA A 45 -28.32 8.65 -40.95
N GLY A 46 -28.06 8.40 -39.66
CA GLY A 46 -28.85 7.55 -38.77
C GLY A 46 -28.36 6.10 -38.75
N THR A 47 -28.82 5.33 -37.74
CA THR A 47 -28.41 3.95 -37.46
C THR A 47 -28.18 3.06 -38.68
N ASP A 48 -26.93 2.74 -38.91
CA ASP A 48 -26.38 1.82 -39.89
C ASP A 48 -25.89 0.53 -39.21
N ILE A 49 -25.93 -0.57 -39.97
CA ILE A 49 -25.24 -1.82 -39.62
C ILE A 49 -24.22 -2.10 -40.71
N ILE A 50 -22.93 -2.12 -40.36
CA ILE A 50 -21.82 -2.33 -41.29
C ILE A 50 -21.06 -3.61 -40.92
N LEU A 51 -21.09 -4.59 -41.82
CA LEU A 51 -20.40 -5.87 -41.67
C LEU A 51 -19.31 -6.04 -42.73
N ILE A 52 -18.06 -6.15 -42.29
CA ILE A 52 -16.90 -6.41 -43.15
C ILE A 52 -16.26 -7.75 -42.79
N VAL A 53 -16.15 -8.63 -43.79
CA VAL A 53 -15.60 -9.98 -43.62
C VAL A 53 -14.43 -10.21 -44.57
N HIS A 54 -13.26 -10.46 -44.01
CA HIS A 54 -12.08 -10.89 -44.76
C HIS A 54 -11.90 -12.42 -44.69
N THR A 55 -12.03 -13.08 -45.84
CA THR A 55 -11.97 -14.56 -46.00
C THR A 55 -10.61 -15.06 -46.48
N GLY A 56 -9.58 -14.19 -46.50
CA GLY A 56 -8.26 -14.46 -47.07
C GLY A 56 -8.17 -14.27 -48.59
N GLN A 57 -9.22 -14.63 -49.35
CA GLN A 57 -9.28 -14.39 -50.80
C GLN A 57 -10.11 -13.16 -51.19
N GLN A 58 -11.13 -12.84 -50.39
CA GLN A 58 -12.03 -11.72 -50.65
C GLN A 58 -12.33 -10.93 -49.37
N VAL A 59 -12.62 -9.65 -49.56
CA VAL A 59 -13.27 -8.78 -48.60
C VAL A 59 -14.73 -8.63 -49.03
N GLU A 60 -15.67 -9.01 -48.17
CA GLU A 60 -17.10 -8.84 -48.37
C GLU A 60 -17.64 -7.74 -47.45
N LEU A 61 -18.42 -6.83 -48.01
CA LEU A 61 -19.18 -5.81 -47.29
C LEU A 61 -20.66 -6.13 -47.40
N LEU A 62 -21.33 -6.12 -46.26
CA LEU A 62 -22.79 -6.09 -46.14
C LEU A 62 -23.13 -4.90 -45.23
N ALA A 63 -23.92 -3.95 -45.71
CA ALA A 63 -24.37 -2.83 -44.90
C ALA A 63 -25.88 -2.62 -45.03
N MET A 64 -26.51 -2.14 -43.98
CA MET A 64 -27.93 -1.75 -43.95
C MET A 64 -28.06 -0.36 -43.35
N ASP A 65 -28.86 0.52 -43.96
CA ASP A 65 -29.10 1.87 -43.42
C ASP A 65 -30.32 1.92 -42.50
N ALA A 66 -30.53 3.09 -41.88
CA ALA A 66 -31.67 3.38 -41.00
C ALA A 66 -33.04 3.17 -41.66
N ASN A 67 -33.12 3.17 -43.00
CA ASN A 67 -34.35 2.93 -43.76
C ASN A 67 -34.50 1.46 -44.21
N GLY A 68 -33.57 0.59 -43.82
CA GLY A 68 -33.54 -0.83 -44.19
C GLY A 68 -33.05 -1.10 -45.61
N VAL A 69 -32.42 -0.14 -46.28
CA VAL A 69 -31.77 -0.35 -47.57
C VAL A 69 -30.50 -1.16 -47.34
N ILE A 70 -30.21 -2.12 -48.23
CA ILE A 70 -29.05 -3.02 -48.07
C ILE A 70 -28.06 -2.81 -49.21
N THR A 71 -26.79 -2.62 -48.86
CA THR A 71 -25.64 -2.65 -49.78
C THR A 71 -24.85 -3.93 -49.61
N ARG A 72 -24.53 -4.62 -50.71
CA ARG A 72 -23.60 -5.76 -50.70
C ARG A 72 -22.54 -5.61 -51.78
N LYS A 73 -21.26 -5.69 -51.39
CA LYS A 73 -20.13 -5.59 -52.33
C LYS A 73 -19.04 -6.59 -51.97
N LYS A 74 -18.24 -6.96 -52.97
CA LYS A 74 -17.12 -7.91 -52.82
C LYS A 74 -15.91 -7.43 -53.60
N TRP A 75 -14.72 -7.61 -53.03
CA TRP A 75 -13.46 -7.28 -53.68
C TRP A 75 -12.41 -8.37 -53.44
N PRO A 76 -11.48 -8.61 -54.38
CA PRO A 76 -10.33 -9.48 -54.14
C PRO A 76 -9.43 -8.92 -53.03
N SER A 77 -9.02 -9.74 -52.06
CA SER A 77 -8.15 -9.32 -50.95
C SER A 77 -6.82 -8.73 -51.43
N ALA A 78 -6.29 -9.19 -52.57
CA ALA A 78 -5.05 -8.66 -53.15
C ALA A 78 -5.11 -7.16 -53.49
N ARG A 79 -6.30 -6.55 -53.56
CA ARG A 79 -6.47 -5.11 -53.80
C ARG A 79 -6.46 -4.26 -52.53
N ILE A 80 -6.76 -4.86 -51.38
CA ILE A 80 -7.02 -4.12 -50.15
C ILE A 80 -5.93 -4.45 -49.12
N VAL A 81 -5.37 -3.44 -48.48
CA VAL A 81 -4.46 -3.61 -47.33
C VAL A 81 -5.08 -3.11 -46.03
N ARG A 82 -6.00 -2.15 -46.12
CA ARG A 82 -6.72 -1.55 -44.99
C ARG A 82 -8.15 -1.22 -45.39
N VAL A 83 -9.07 -1.32 -44.43
CA VAL A 83 -10.42 -0.75 -44.52
C VAL A 83 -10.56 0.36 -43.50
N GLU A 84 -11.15 1.48 -43.91
CA GLU A 84 -11.54 2.56 -43.00
C GLU A 84 -13.06 2.66 -43.04
N VAL A 85 -13.69 2.53 -41.88
CA VAL A 85 -15.13 2.75 -41.69
C VAL A 85 -15.31 4.08 -40.99
N ARG A 86 -16.26 4.89 -41.47
CA ARG A 86 -16.75 6.09 -40.80
C ARG A 86 -18.27 6.01 -40.74
N ALA A 87 -18.81 5.86 -39.56
CA ALA A 87 -20.24 5.93 -39.29
C ALA A 87 -20.72 7.40 -39.41
N LYS A 88 -22.03 7.62 -39.47
CA LYS A 88 -22.60 8.97 -39.69
C LYS A 88 -23.94 9.22 -38.99
N GLY A 89 -23.89 9.57 -37.72
CA GLY A 89 -25.01 9.89 -36.88
C GLY A 89 -25.95 8.70 -36.67
N GLY A 90 -26.63 8.70 -35.53
CA GLY A 90 -27.39 7.59 -35.01
C GLY A 90 -26.50 6.41 -34.57
N ASN A 91 -27.05 5.60 -33.68
CA ASN A 91 -26.33 4.47 -33.10
C ASN A 91 -26.00 3.40 -34.14
N ASP A 92 -24.73 3.21 -34.45
CA ASP A 92 -24.22 2.36 -35.50
C ASP A 92 -23.62 1.05 -34.95
N LEU A 93 -23.75 -0.03 -35.73
CA LEU A 93 -23.12 -1.32 -35.42
C LEU A 93 -22.09 -1.66 -36.49
N VAL A 94 -20.81 -1.58 -36.14
CA VAL A 94 -19.72 -1.93 -37.04
C VAL A 94 -19.06 -3.23 -36.58
N PHE A 95 -19.18 -4.29 -37.39
CA PHE A 95 -18.50 -5.56 -37.14
C PHE A 95 -17.48 -5.86 -38.22
N THR A 96 -16.27 -6.17 -37.78
CA THR A 96 -15.20 -6.55 -38.70
C THR A 96 -14.61 -7.92 -38.35
N SER A 97 -13.97 -8.56 -39.34
CA SER A 97 -13.37 -9.88 -39.11
C SER A 97 -12.30 -10.25 -40.12
N GLY A 98 -11.36 -11.09 -39.65
CA GLY A 98 -10.26 -11.60 -40.45
C GLY A 98 -8.94 -11.05 -39.94
N LYS A 99 -8.01 -10.77 -40.85
CA LYS A 99 -6.66 -10.26 -40.54
C LYS A 99 -6.33 -8.96 -41.29
N LEU A 100 -7.35 -8.23 -41.70
CA LEU A 100 -7.11 -6.99 -42.45
C LEU A 100 -6.82 -5.89 -41.45
N ALA A 101 -5.96 -4.92 -41.78
CA ALA A 101 -5.87 -3.72 -40.96
C ALA A 101 -7.17 -2.93 -41.06
N ILE A 102 -7.70 -2.50 -39.93
CA ILE A 102 -8.96 -1.76 -39.87
C ILE A 102 -8.78 -0.47 -39.08
N TYR A 103 -9.61 0.50 -39.45
CA TYR A 103 -9.86 1.69 -38.67
C TYR A 103 -11.36 1.93 -38.64
N ILE A 104 -11.89 2.23 -37.48
CA ILE A 104 -13.30 2.53 -37.27
C ILE A 104 -13.39 3.86 -36.52
N ASP A 105 -14.33 4.66 -36.97
CA ASP A 105 -14.73 5.97 -36.45
C ASP A 105 -16.25 5.84 -36.35
N GLY A 106 -16.74 5.85 -35.10
CA GLY A 106 -18.13 5.75 -34.71
C GLY A 106 -18.85 6.99 -35.21
N ASP A 107 -19.05 7.99 -34.39
CA ASP A 107 -19.32 9.38 -34.77
C ASP A 107 -19.72 10.14 -33.51
N ASP A 108 -20.86 10.82 -33.46
CA ASP A 108 -21.26 11.60 -32.29
C ASP A 108 -22.39 10.87 -31.52
N ASP A 109 -22.74 9.62 -31.85
CA ASP A 109 -23.84 8.86 -31.25
C ASP A 109 -23.35 7.51 -30.70
N ASN A 110 -24.10 6.93 -29.74
CA ASN A 110 -23.75 5.65 -29.08
C ASN A 110 -23.60 4.48 -30.07
N ASP A 111 -22.39 4.01 -30.26
CA ASP A 111 -21.99 3.03 -31.25
C ASP A 111 -21.48 1.73 -30.65
N PHE A 112 -21.56 0.67 -31.46
CA PHE A 112 -20.99 -0.63 -31.11
C PHE A 112 -19.97 -1.09 -32.15
N LEU A 113 -18.70 -0.96 -31.80
CA LEU A 113 -17.56 -1.17 -32.69
C LEU A 113 -16.84 -2.48 -32.33
N ILE A 114 -16.72 -3.39 -33.30
CA ILE A 114 -16.08 -4.70 -33.08
C ILE A 114 -14.94 -4.90 -34.09
N GLY A 115 -13.73 -5.00 -33.53
CA GLY A 115 -12.46 -5.21 -34.23
C GLY A 115 -12.24 -6.64 -34.72
N ASN A 116 -11.11 -6.83 -35.41
CA ASN A 116 -10.71 -8.10 -35.99
C ASN A 116 -9.30 -8.51 -35.57
N SER A 117 -8.91 -9.77 -35.82
CA SER A 117 -7.53 -10.24 -35.54
C SER A 117 -6.46 -9.70 -36.51
N GLY A 118 -6.72 -8.54 -37.13
CA GLY A 118 -5.80 -7.83 -38.01
C GLY A 118 -4.86 -6.94 -37.21
N LYS A 119 -3.92 -6.25 -37.88
CA LYS A 119 -3.15 -5.19 -37.21
C LYS A 119 -3.93 -3.90 -37.36
N ASP A 120 -4.79 -3.63 -36.41
CA ASP A 120 -5.72 -2.52 -36.50
C ASP A 120 -5.01 -1.21 -36.14
N THR A 121 -5.60 -0.11 -36.58
CA THR A 121 -4.93 1.20 -36.63
C THR A 121 -5.66 2.27 -35.85
N GLY A 122 -6.81 1.94 -35.25
CA GLY A 122 -7.61 2.86 -34.44
C GLY A 122 -9.09 2.48 -34.43
N PHE A 123 -9.70 2.56 -33.25
CA PHE A 123 -11.14 2.57 -33.03
C PHE A 123 -11.44 3.84 -32.26
N HIS A 124 -12.40 4.63 -32.73
CA HIS A 124 -12.83 5.87 -32.08
C HIS A 124 -14.34 5.76 -31.96
N GLY A 125 -14.87 5.85 -30.74
CA GLY A 125 -16.29 5.92 -30.48
C GLY A 125 -16.84 7.27 -30.90
N GLY A 126 -16.33 8.32 -30.27
CA GLY A 126 -16.63 9.73 -30.52
C GLY A 126 -17.53 10.28 -29.43
N ASP A 127 -18.61 11.01 -29.73
CA ASP A 127 -19.46 11.55 -28.64
C ASP A 127 -20.50 10.51 -28.18
N HIS A 128 -20.83 10.49 -26.87
CA HIS A 128 -21.80 9.61 -26.18
C HIS A 128 -21.24 8.21 -25.81
N ASP A 129 -22.07 7.40 -25.14
CA ASP A 129 -21.68 6.13 -24.56
C ASP A 129 -21.45 5.04 -25.63
N ASP A 130 -20.20 4.70 -25.89
CA ASP A 130 -19.76 3.74 -26.89
C ASP A 130 -19.31 2.39 -26.31
N ILE A 131 -19.38 1.35 -27.16
CA ILE A 131 -18.82 0.05 -26.83
C ILE A 131 -17.82 -0.36 -27.91
N ILE A 132 -16.57 -0.54 -27.50
CA ILE A 132 -15.47 -0.93 -28.38
C ILE A 132 -14.90 -2.27 -27.93
N LEU A 133 -14.95 -3.27 -28.81
CA LEU A 133 -14.42 -4.63 -28.55
C LEU A 133 -13.32 -5.01 -29.55
N GLU A 134 -12.08 -5.05 -29.10
CA GLU A 134 -10.94 -5.64 -29.79
C GLU A 134 -10.68 -7.05 -29.23
N LEU A 135 -10.35 -8.03 -30.08
CA LEU A 135 -10.30 -9.43 -29.67
C LEU A 135 -9.00 -10.17 -29.97
N ALA A 136 -8.06 -9.65 -30.77
CA ALA A 136 -6.92 -10.46 -31.24
C ALA A 136 -5.82 -9.71 -32.03
N ASP A 137 -5.43 -8.50 -31.69
CA ASP A 137 -4.33 -7.84 -32.41
C ASP A 137 -2.97 -7.80 -31.70
N ALA A 138 -1.99 -7.15 -32.34
CA ALA A 138 -0.62 -7.02 -31.83
C ALA A 138 -0.34 -5.62 -31.28
N LYS A 139 -1.27 -4.68 -31.53
CA LYS A 139 -1.33 -3.31 -31.03
C LYS A 139 -2.49 -2.56 -31.69
N SER A 140 -3.44 -2.12 -30.89
CA SER A 140 -4.53 -1.23 -31.27
C SER A 140 -4.54 0.05 -30.44
N PHE A 141 -5.28 1.03 -30.95
CA PHE A 141 -5.56 2.29 -30.29
C PHE A 141 -7.09 2.39 -30.21
N LEU A 142 -7.63 2.41 -29.00
CA LEU A 142 -9.06 2.51 -28.74
C LEU A 142 -9.29 3.84 -28.03
N THR A 143 -10.19 4.66 -28.55
CA THR A 143 -10.66 5.86 -27.87
C THR A 143 -12.16 5.78 -27.68
N GLY A 144 -12.64 5.98 -26.46
CA GLY A 144 -14.05 6.13 -26.15
C GLY A 144 -14.56 7.43 -26.76
N GLY A 145 -14.21 8.54 -26.10
CA GLY A 145 -14.53 9.90 -26.53
C GLY A 145 -15.28 10.60 -25.42
N ASP A 146 -16.41 11.23 -25.70
CA ASP A 146 -17.17 11.92 -24.64
C ASP A 146 -18.21 10.97 -24.01
N HIS A 147 -18.41 11.06 -22.70
CA HIS A 147 -19.39 10.32 -21.87
C HIS A 147 -18.88 8.97 -21.34
N SER A 148 -19.71 7.92 -21.33
CA SER A 148 -19.38 6.68 -20.62
C SER A 148 -19.15 5.53 -21.57
N ASP A 149 -17.90 5.13 -21.71
CA ASP A 149 -17.49 4.15 -22.70
C ASP A 149 -17.08 2.81 -22.10
N LEU A 150 -17.20 1.77 -22.93
CA LEU A 150 -16.72 0.42 -22.62
C LEU A 150 -15.67 -0.01 -23.64
N LEU A 151 -14.40 0.01 -23.21
CA LEU A 151 -13.26 -0.38 -24.04
C LEU A 151 -12.74 -1.74 -23.56
N LEU A 152 -12.92 -2.78 -24.37
CA LEU A 152 -12.44 -4.12 -24.05
C LEU A 152 -11.51 -4.66 -25.13
N SER A 153 -10.31 -5.06 -24.70
CA SER A 153 -9.30 -5.74 -25.51
C SER A 153 -8.97 -7.14 -24.96
N ASN A 154 -8.03 -7.85 -25.58
CA ASN A 154 -7.65 -9.19 -25.14
C ASN A 154 -6.17 -9.52 -25.32
N LEU A 155 -5.62 -9.40 -26.53
CA LEU A 155 -4.24 -9.76 -26.82
C LEU A 155 -3.55 -8.58 -27.47
N GLY A 156 -2.22 -8.50 -27.31
CA GLY A 156 -1.37 -7.50 -27.93
C GLY A 156 -1.39 -6.17 -27.19
N LYS A 157 -0.31 -5.41 -27.34
CA LYS A 157 -0.09 -4.15 -26.62
C LYS A 157 -1.07 -3.05 -27.02
N GLN A 158 -1.99 -2.70 -26.16
CA GLN A 158 -3.06 -1.74 -26.39
C GLN A 158 -2.71 -0.33 -25.93
N TRP A 159 -3.44 0.61 -26.50
CA TRP A 159 -3.54 1.98 -26.01
C TRP A 159 -5.03 2.28 -25.90
N HIS A 160 -5.54 2.36 -24.68
CA HIS A 160 -6.91 2.77 -24.37
C HIS A 160 -6.89 4.22 -23.90
N ALA A 161 -7.76 5.05 -24.46
CA ALA A 161 -8.03 6.39 -23.99
C ALA A 161 -9.53 6.52 -23.77
N GLY A 162 -9.96 6.69 -22.53
CA GLY A 162 -11.35 6.97 -22.19
C GLY A 162 -11.83 8.30 -22.76
N ASN A 163 -11.07 9.35 -22.42
CA ASN A 163 -11.35 10.79 -22.62
C ASN A 163 -12.36 11.32 -21.59
N ASP A 164 -13.42 12.01 -22.02
CA ASP A 164 -14.35 12.71 -21.12
C ASP A 164 -15.37 11.71 -20.54
N GLY A 165 -15.63 11.74 -19.24
CA GLY A 165 -16.69 10.97 -18.59
C GLY A 165 -16.22 9.63 -18.01
N PRO A 166 -17.09 8.91 -17.27
CA PRO A 166 -16.67 7.72 -16.53
C PRO A 166 -16.67 6.47 -17.40
N ASP A 167 -15.49 5.87 -17.55
CA ASP A 167 -15.23 4.77 -18.46
C ASP A 167 -14.92 3.43 -17.79
N LEU A 168 -15.12 2.34 -18.53
CA LEU A 168 -14.64 1.01 -18.15
C LEU A 168 -13.68 0.47 -19.22
N MET A 169 -12.41 0.34 -18.84
CA MET A 169 -11.33 -0.13 -19.71
C MET A 169 -10.75 -1.46 -19.21
N TYR A 170 -10.59 -2.42 -20.13
CA TYR A 170 -9.90 -3.70 -19.89
C TYR A 170 -8.96 -4.02 -21.04
N ALA A 171 -7.64 -4.01 -20.78
CA ALA A 171 -6.64 -4.09 -21.85
C ALA A 171 -6.27 -5.54 -22.24
N GLY A 172 -6.16 -6.43 -21.25
CA GLY A 172 -6.12 -7.88 -21.49
C GLY A 172 -4.77 -8.51 -21.17
N ASP A 173 -4.15 -9.15 -22.15
CA ASP A 173 -2.80 -9.73 -22.04
C ASP A 173 -1.83 -8.87 -22.89
N ASP A 174 -0.56 -8.84 -22.49
CA ASP A 174 0.57 -8.03 -22.97
C ASP A 174 0.68 -6.65 -22.29
N ASP A 175 1.85 -6.00 -22.44
CA ASP A 175 2.12 -4.70 -21.83
C ASP A 175 1.28 -3.58 -22.48
N ASP A 176 0.34 -3.04 -21.73
CA ASP A 176 -0.68 -2.11 -22.20
C ASP A 176 -0.55 -0.70 -21.63
N ASN A 177 -1.25 0.25 -22.25
CA ASN A 177 -1.34 1.63 -21.79
C ASN A 177 -2.81 2.06 -21.72
N LEU A 178 -3.25 2.53 -20.54
CA LEU A 178 -4.62 3.00 -20.30
C LEU A 178 -4.57 4.43 -19.73
N TRP A 179 -5.29 5.36 -20.34
CA TRP A 179 -5.41 6.76 -19.91
C TRP A 179 -6.88 7.20 -19.88
N GLY A 180 -7.23 8.08 -18.95
CA GLY A 180 -8.43 8.93 -19.02
C GLY A 180 -7.91 10.31 -19.39
N ASP A 181 -8.30 10.89 -20.52
CA ASP A 181 -7.68 12.14 -20.99
C ASP A 181 -8.31 13.40 -20.35
N ASP A 182 -9.37 13.29 -19.51
CA ASP A 182 -10.11 14.41 -18.88
C ASP A 182 -11.02 13.94 -17.68
N GLU A 183 -12.04 14.72 -17.27
CA GLU A 183 -12.92 14.54 -16.08
C GLU A 183 -13.75 13.22 -16.11
N GLY A 184 -13.61 12.32 -15.11
CA GLY A 184 -14.47 11.12 -15.01
C GLY A 184 -14.07 10.14 -13.91
N ASP A 185 -15.04 9.45 -13.28
CA ASP A 185 -14.73 8.35 -12.33
C ASP A 185 -14.56 7.03 -13.13
N ASP A 186 -13.32 6.66 -13.45
CA ASP A 186 -12.97 5.53 -14.31
C ASP A 186 -12.74 4.21 -13.59
N ILE A 187 -12.88 3.11 -14.33
CA ILE A 187 -12.40 1.78 -13.93
C ILE A 187 -11.44 1.26 -15.00
N LYS A 188 -10.16 1.13 -14.63
CA LYS A 188 -9.08 0.67 -15.53
C LYS A 188 -8.53 -0.67 -15.05
N ILE A 189 -8.43 -1.64 -15.96
CA ILE A 189 -7.91 -2.98 -15.67
C ILE A 189 -6.85 -3.33 -16.71
N GLY A 190 -5.59 -3.44 -16.28
CA GLY A 190 -4.45 -3.81 -17.12
C GLY A 190 -4.57 -5.25 -17.60
N GLY A 191 -4.42 -6.21 -16.69
CA GLY A 191 -4.68 -7.62 -16.94
C GLY A 191 -3.43 -8.48 -16.77
N LYS A 192 -2.75 -8.90 -17.84
CA LYS A 192 -1.44 -9.51 -17.72
C LYS A 192 -0.44 -8.75 -18.55
N GLY A 193 0.67 -8.34 -17.98
CA GLY A 193 1.66 -7.56 -18.74
C GLY A 193 2.33 -6.57 -17.82
N ILE A 194 3.23 -5.76 -18.36
CA ILE A 194 3.71 -4.58 -17.65
C ILE A 194 2.86 -3.41 -18.13
N ASP A 195 1.84 -3.07 -17.38
CA ASP A 195 0.84 -2.10 -17.77
C ASP A 195 1.17 -0.70 -17.23
N THR A 196 0.77 0.32 -17.98
CA THR A 196 0.84 1.72 -17.53
C THR A 196 -0.57 2.29 -17.49
N MET A 197 -0.99 2.76 -16.33
CA MET A 197 -2.33 3.30 -16.09
C MET A 197 -2.25 4.68 -15.43
N ASP A 198 -3.03 5.63 -15.92
CA ASP A 198 -3.24 6.95 -15.31
C ASP A 198 -4.75 7.18 -15.15
N GLY A 199 -5.20 7.50 -13.94
CA GLY A 199 -6.58 7.85 -13.62
C GLY A 199 -6.93 9.25 -14.13
N GLU A 200 -6.07 10.23 -13.82
CA GLU A 200 -6.16 11.66 -14.16
C GLU A 200 -7.18 12.40 -13.27
N GLU A 201 -8.19 13.14 -13.78
CA GLU A 201 -9.15 13.82 -12.90
C GLU A 201 -10.37 12.94 -12.60
N GLY A 202 -10.61 12.56 -11.34
CA GLY A 202 -11.77 11.74 -10.98
C GLY A 202 -11.55 10.88 -9.75
N ASN A 203 -12.57 10.14 -9.30
CA ASN A 203 -12.37 9.10 -8.27
C ASN A 203 -12.25 7.75 -8.96
N ASP A 204 -11.04 7.36 -9.29
CA ASP A 204 -10.77 6.23 -10.17
C ASP A 204 -10.53 4.92 -9.42
N ILE A 205 -10.75 3.81 -10.13
CA ILE A 205 -10.38 2.47 -9.65
C ILE A 205 -9.47 1.79 -10.68
N LEU A 206 -8.22 1.57 -10.29
CA LEU A 206 -7.20 0.96 -11.16
C LEU A 206 -6.81 -0.42 -10.64
N TYR A 207 -6.74 -1.40 -11.54
CA TYR A 207 -6.29 -2.78 -11.25
C TYR A 207 -5.16 -3.18 -12.20
N GLY A 208 -3.94 -3.39 -11.68
CA GLY A 208 -2.78 -3.90 -12.41
C GLY A 208 -2.96 -5.35 -12.85
N MET A 209 -3.30 -6.21 -11.88
CA MET A 209 -3.46 -7.65 -12.01
C MET A 209 -2.12 -8.40 -12.08
N ASP A 210 -1.76 -9.09 -13.17
CA ASP A 210 -0.51 -9.88 -13.23
C ASP A 210 0.59 -9.10 -13.97
N GLY A 211 1.65 -8.70 -13.28
CA GLY A 211 2.86 -8.14 -13.88
C GLY A 211 3.44 -7.01 -13.04
N ASN A 212 4.37 -6.26 -13.62
CA ASN A 212 5.05 -5.18 -12.89
C ASN A 212 4.52 -3.85 -13.43
N ASP A 213 3.47 -3.34 -12.80
CA ASP A 213 2.66 -2.28 -13.34
C ASP A 213 3.08 -0.90 -12.83
N ASN A 214 2.73 0.13 -13.60
CA ASN A 214 2.97 1.53 -13.28
C ASN A 214 1.62 2.26 -13.27
N MET A 215 1.18 2.71 -12.09
CA MET A 215 -0.17 3.20 -11.88
C MET A 215 -0.16 4.57 -11.20
N SER A 216 -0.91 5.51 -11.76
CA SER A 216 -1.12 6.86 -11.22
C SER A 216 -2.61 7.06 -11.02
N GLY A 217 -3.02 7.45 -9.80
CA GLY A 217 -4.40 7.83 -9.46
C GLY A 217 -4.71 9.15 -10.15
N GLY A 218 -4.12 10.24 -9.67
CA GLY A 218 -4.25 11.54 -10.32
C GLY A 218 -4.80 12.57 -9.34
N ASP A 219 -5.76 13.36 -9.76
CA ASP A 219 -6.47 14.28 -8.89
C ASP A 219 -7.78 13.64 -8.41
N ASP A 220 -8.21 13.95 -7.19
CA ASP A 220 -9.37 13.38 -6.47
C ASP A 220 -9.07 12.03 -5.77
N ASN A 221 -10.06 11.26 -5.32
CA ASN A 221 -9.81 10.16 -4.36
C ASN A 221 -9.82 8.81 -5.06
N ASP A 222 -8.64 8.21 -5.20
CA ASP A 222 -8.47 7.03 -6.04
C ASP A 222 -8.31 5.73 -5.26
N ILE A 223 -8.53 4.61 -5.95
CA ILE A 223 -8.30 3.27 -5.44
C ILE A 223 -7.43 2.48 -6.42
N LEU A 224 -6.21 2.14 -6.01
CA LEU A 224 -5.23 1.42 -6.80
C LEU A 224 -4.94 0.05 -6.18
N PHE A 225 -5.05 -0.99 -7.00
CA PHE A 225 -4.63 -2.36 -6.67
C PHE A 225 -3.55 -2.81 -7.66
N GLY A 226 -2.32 -3.00 -7.18
CA GLY A 226 -1.19 -3.48 -7.99
C GLY A 226 -1.44 -4.91 -8.47
N GLY A 227 -1.38 -5.87 -7.55
CA GLY A 227 -1.76 -7.24 -7.83
C GLY A 227 -0.60 -8.20 -7.62
N ASN A 228 -0.20 -8.90 -8.66
CA ASN A 228 0.91 -9.85 -8.64
C ASN A 228 2.06 -9.35 -9.49
N GLY A 229 3.10 -8.87 -8.84
CA GLY A 229 4.39 -8.51 -9.42
C GLY A 229 4.95 -7.30 -8.69
N GLU A 230 6.05 -6.74 -9.18
CA GLU A 230 6.67 -5.57 -8.52
C GLU A 230 6.07 -4.29 -9.10
N ASP A 231 5.06 -3.74 -8.42
CA ASP A 231 4.27 -2.61 -8.91
C ASP A 231 4.79 -1.27 -8.39
N THR A 232 4.54 -0.20 -9.14
CA THR A 232 4.76 1.17 -8.67
C THR A 232 3.47 1.97 -8.80
N MET A 233 3.00 2.50 -7.66
CA MET A 233 1.72 3.20 -7.53
C MET A 233 1.92 4.60 -6.97
N TRP A 234 1.24 5.59 -7.56
CA TRP A 234 1.14 6.96 -7.08
C TRP A 234 -0.34 7.33 -6.90
N GLY A 235 -0.76 7.74 -5.70
CA GLY A 235 -2.10 8.30 -5.44
C GLY A 235 -2.22 9.73 -5.99
N ASN A 236 -1.17 10.53 -5.81
CA ASN A 236 -1.07 11.93 -6.23
C ASN A 236 -1.90 12.90 -5.37
N ILE A 237 -2.95 13.55 -5.88
CA ILE A 237 -3.70 14.59 -5.16
C ILE A 237 -5.04 14.01 -4.73
N GLY A 238 -5.20 13.64 -3.46
CA GLY A 238 -6.39 12.87 -3.12
C GLY A 238 -6.45 12.40 -1.68
N ASN A 239 -7.47 11.62 -1.35
CA ASN A 239 -7.40 10.75 -0.18
C ASN A 239 -7.45 9.32 -0.71
N ASP A 240 -6.28 8.78 -1.02
CA ASP A 240 -6.19 7.63 -1.91
C ASP A 240 -6.07 6.32 -1.13
N VAL A 241 -6.41 5.21 -1.79
CA VAL A 241 -6.22 3.86 -1.26
C VAL A 241 -5.34 3.07 -2.22
N LEU A 242 -4.12 2.74 -1.78
CA LEU A 242 -3.15 1.98 -2.57
C LEU A 242 -2.92 0.62 -1.93
N CYS A 243 -2.93 -0.45 -2.72
CA CYS A 243 -2.77 -1.81 -2.24
C CYS A 243 -1.83 -2.63 -3.15
N GLY A 244 -0.63 -2.96 -2.68
CA GLY A 244 0.41 -3.69 -3.41
C GLY A 244 0.05 -5.14 -3.71
N TRP A 245 -0.56 -5.81 -2.73
CA TRP A 245 -0.84 -7.25 -2.70
C TRP A 245 0.40 -8.12 -2.61
N SER A 246 1.11 -8.39 -3.69
CA SER A 246 2.16 -9.41 -3.64
C SER A 246 3.39 -9.05 -4.44
N HIS A 247 4.55 -9.35 -3.83
CA HIS A 247 5.91 -9.01 -4.23
C HIS A 247 6.37 -7.66 -3.68
N HIS A 248 7.34 -7.01 -4.30
CA HIS A 248 7.94 -5.79 -3.77
C HIS A 248 7.33 -4.61 -4.51
N ASP A 249 6.44 -3.91 -3.82
CA ASP A 249 5.71 -2.79 -4.36
C ASP A 249 6.26 -1.45 -3.87
N ILE A 250 6.07 -0.40 -4.65
CA ILE A 250 6.46 0.96 -4.31
C ILE A 250 5.20 1.83 -4.35
N LEU A 251 4.77 2.31 -3.19
CA LEU A 251 3.52 3.03 -2.98
C LEU A 251 3.80 4.48 -2.56
N PHE A 252 3.33 5.44 -3.34
CA PHE A 252 3.38 6.87 -3.02
C PHE A 252 1.96 7.41 -2.82
N GLY A 253 1.59 7.80 -1.60
CA GLY A 253 0.27 8.40 -1.32
C GLY A 253 0.11 9.74 -2.02
N GLY A 254 1.05 10.66 -1.78
CA GLY A 254 1.00 11.99 -2.37
C GLY A 254 0.45 12.99 -1.38
N THR A 255 -0.41 13.91 -1.82
CA THR A 255 -1.02 14.91 -0.94
C THR A 255 -2.41 14.48 -0.52
N GLY A 256 -2.67 14.51 0.79
CA GLY A 256 -4.01 14.41 1.35
C GLY A 256 -4.08 13.43 2.51
N LYS A 257 -5.00 12.47 2.52
CA LYS A 257 -5.12 11.51 3.62
C LYS A 257 -5.23 10.11 3.06
N ASP A 258 -4.09 9.47 2.88
CA ASP A 258 -3.99 8.26 2.09
C ASP A 258 -3.92 7.00 2.97
N TRP A 259 -4.31 5.87 2.40
CA TRP A 259 -4.19 4.54 2.98
C TRP A 259 -3.33 3.68 2.06
N LEU A 260 -2.15 3.26 2.51
CA LEU A 260 -1.23 2.44 1.72
C LEU A 260 -1.07 1.07 2.37
N TYR A 261 -1.36 -0.01 1.65
CA TYR A 261 -1.27 -1.40 2.11
C TYR A 261 -0.23 -2.16 1.26
N GLY A 262 0.91 -2.54 1.83
CA GLY A 262 1.96 -3.27 1.13
C GLY A 262 1.58 -4.74 0.93
N GLU A 263 0.93 -5.32 1.95
CA GLU A 263 0.50 -6.72 2.00
C GLU A 263 1.68 -7.70 2.02
N GLN A 264 1.98 -8.42 0.94
CA GLN A 264 2.99 -9.47 0.91
C GLN A 264 4.26 -9.06 0.15
N GLY A 265 5.38 -9.01 0.84
CA GLY A 265 6.70 -8.84 0.25
C GLY A 265 7.39 -7.64 0.87
N PRO A 266 8.62 -7.30 0.46
CA PRO A 266 9.34 -6.17 1.04
C PRO A 266 8.93 -4.87 0.36
N ASP A 267 7.97 -4.13 0.90
CA ASP A 267 7.39 -2.98 0.19
C ASP A 267 8.05 -1.63 0.54
N HIS A 268 7.88 -0.62 -0.31
CA HIS A 268 8.26 0.76 -0.03
C HIS A 268 7.03 1.66 0.02
N HIS A 269 6.79 2.30 1.16
CA HIS A 269 5.69 3.23 1.36
C HIS A 269 6.21 4.65 1.54
N ASP A 270 5.73 5.61 0.76
CA ASP A 270 5.88 7.05 1.01
C ASP A 270 4.51 7.69 1.08
N GLY A 271 4.07 8.06 2.28
CA GLY A 271 2.76 8.69 2.46
C GLY A 271 2.67 10.08 1.84
N GLY A 272 3.78 10.78 1.58
CA GLY A 272 3.74 12.17 1.16
C GLY A 272 3.08 13.11 2.19
N PRO A 273 2.80 14.38 1.84
CA PRO A 273 2.16 15.33 2.76
C PRO A 273 0.73 14.92 3.14
N GLY A 274 0.46 14.65 4.41
CA GLY A 274 -0.86 14.16 4.78
C GLY A 274 -0.96 13.60 6.19
N ASN A 275 -2.16 13.19 6.59
CA ASN A 275 -2.35 12.37 7.79
C ASN A 275 -2.58 10.92 7.35
N ASN A 276 -1.56 10.27 6.80
CA ASN A 276 -1.73 9.02 6.08
C ASN A 276 -1.75 7.81 7.03
N GLU A 277 -2.29 6.69 6.58
CA GLU A 277 -2.24 5.41 7.27
C GLU A 277 -1.46 4.41 6.41
N LEU A 278 -0.26 4.03 6.85
CA LEU A 278 0.62 3.13 6.11
C LEU A 278 0.63 1.77 6.81
N TYR A 279 0.15 0.75 6.11
CA TYR A 279 0.01 -0.63 6.55
C TYR A 279 1.04 -1.51 5.83
N GLY A 280 2.01 -2.02 6.58
CA GLY A 280 2.97 -2.98 6.03
C GLY A 280 3.45 -3.98 7.08
N ASN A 281 4.32 -4.89 6.68
CA ASN A 281 4.84 -5.98 7.47
C ASN A 281 6.37 -5.92 7.59
N ALA A 282 6.86 -5.53 8.76
CA ALA A 282 8.31 -5.47 9.03
C ALA A 282 9.02 -6.83 8.83
N ALA A 283 8.32 -7.96 9.01
CA ALA A 283 8.87 -9.29 8.77
C ALA A 283 9.12 -9.61 7.30
N LEU A 284 8.43 -8.90 6.40
CA LEU A 284 8.56 -9.07 4.96
C LEU A 284 9.58 -8.10 4.35
N GLY A 285 9.96 -7.06 5.08
CA GLY A 285 11.06 -6.15 4.73
C GLY A 285 10.62 -4.72 4.40
N ASP A 286 9.40 -4.34 4.77
CA ASP A 286 8.80 -3.08 4.37
C ASP A 286 9.54 -1.86 4.93
N THR A 287 9.57 -0.82 4.11
CA THR A 287 10.22 0.47 4.39
C THR A 287 9.22 1.60 4.29
N PHE A 288 9.33 2.60 5.17
CA PHE A 288 8.40 3.72 5.24
C PHE A 288 9.15 5.06 5.19
N ALA A 289 8.75 5.93 4.27
CA ALA A 289 9.10 7.33 4.18
C ALA A 289 7.91 8.16 4.67
N ALA A 290 8.03 8.76 5.85
CA ALA A 290 6.97 9.63 6.40
C ALA A 290 7.07 11.05 5.83
N GLY A 291 5.92 11.63 5.48
CA GLY A 291 5.79 12.98 4.97
C GLY A 291 6.29 14.04 5.96
N ARG A 292 6.87 15.13 5.45
CA ARG A 292 7.45 16.21 6.28
C ARG A 292 6.42 17.14 6.93
N ILE A 293 5.13 16.99 6.63
CA ILE A 293 4.05 17.90 7.03
C ILE A 293 2.82 17.05 7.39
N ASN A 294 2.44 17.07 8.69
CA ASN A 294 1.37 16.29 9.35
C ASN A 294 1.75 14.82 9.71
N PRO A 295 1.26 14.26 10.85
CA PRO A 295 1.70 12.95 11.32
C PRO A 295 0.97 11.78 10.64
N ASP A 296 1.72 10.96 9.92
CA ASP A 296 1.26 9.63 9.44
C ASP A 296 1.11 8.64 10.60
N ALA A 297 0.08 7.80 10.54
CA ALA A 297 -0.09 6.63 11.38
C ALA A 297 0.53 5.41 10.70
N LEU A 298 1.64 4.91 11.25
CA LEU A 298 2.24 3.65 10.82
C LEU A 298 1.53 2.50 11.54
N CYS A 299 0.88 1.64 10.78
CA CYS A 299 0.28 0.40 11.25
C CYS A 299 1.10 -0.77 10.71
N PHE A 300 1.55 -1.63 11.59
CA PHE A 300 2.14 -2.90 11.18
C PHE A 300 1.15 -3.99 11.58
N ASP A 301 0.56 -4.69 10.61
CA ASP A 301 -0.20 -5.89 10.96
C ASP A 301 0.79 -6.97 11.41
N GLY A 302 0.55 -7.55 12.58
CA GLY A 302 1.45 -8.56 13.14
C GLY A 302 2.75 -8.05 13.76
N ILE A 303 2.73 -6.96 14.55
CA ILE A 303 3.80 -6.70 15.52
C ILE A 303 3.84 -7.84 16.56
N GLU A 304 4.49 -8.94 16.21
CA GLU A 304 5.52 -9.45 17.11
C GLU A 304 6.70 -8.51 16.96
N LEU A 305 7.13 -7.90 18.06
CA LEU A 305 8.26 -6.99 18.21
C LEU A 305 9.60 -7.55 17.66
N SER A 306 9.62 -8.79 17.17
CA SER A 306 10.76 -9.62 16.76
C SER A 306 11.27 -9.39 15.34
N THR A 307 10.74 -8.43 14.57
CA THR A 307 11.02 -8.32 13.11
C THR A 307 11.50 -6.96 12.60
N LEU A 308 11.78 -5.97 13.47
CA LEU A 308 12.65 -4.86 13.09
C LEU A 308 14.00 -5.45 12.64
N PRO A 309 14.58 -5.14 11.46
CA PRO A 309 15.93 -5.59 11.13
C PRO A 309 16.91 -4.83 12.01
N PRO A 310 17.55 -5.45 13.01
CA PRO A 310 18.33 -4.70 13.98
C PRO A 310 19.74 -4.37 13.44
N ALA A 311 19.91 -4.20 12.13
CA ALA A 311 21.21 -3.93 11.56
C ALA A 311 21.66 -2.45 11.69
N GLU A 312 20.74 -1.51 11.93
CA GLU A 312 21.03 -0.07 11.93
C GLU A 312 20.28 0.73 13.00
N THR A 313 20.99 1.61 13.71
CA THR A 313 20.42 2.50 14.73
C THR A 313 19.76 3.73 14.11
N ALA A 314 18.54 4.04 14.54
CA ALA A 314 17.79 5.21 14.08
C ALA A 314 17.25 6.07 15.23
N ILE A 315 17.26 7.39 15.04
CA ILE A 315 16.64 8.37 15.95
C ILE A 315 15.57 9.12 15.17
N TYR A 316 14.31 8.93 15.55
CA TYR A 316 13.15 9.61 15.00
C TYR A 316 12.69 10.71 15.96
N GLN A 317 12.42 11.89 15.41
CA GLN A 317 11.98 13.06 16.18
C GLN A 317 10.66 13.59 15.62
N GLN A 318 9.68 13.80 16.49
CA GLN A 318 8.49 14.62 16.24
C GLN A 318 8.39 15.78 17.24
N GLN A 319 7.41 16.67 17.08
CA GLN A 319 7.24 17.89 17.90
C GLN A 319 7.15 17.62 19.41
N SER A 320 6.67 16.43 19.81
CA SER A 320 6.50 16.07 21.22
C SER A 320 7.05 14.70 21.60
N TYR A 321 7.69 13.94 20.70
CA TYR A 321 8.29 12.66 21.06
C TYR A 321 9.60 12.34 20.33
N ILE A 322 10.37 11.44 20.91
CA ILE A 322 11.57 10.82 20.34
C ILE A 322 11.40 9.31 20.34
N LEU A 323 11.68 8.65 19.23
CA LEU A 323 11.82 7.20 19.14
C LEU A 323 13.28 6.87 18.81
N VAL A 324 13.88 5.98 19.59
CA VAL A 324 15.23 5.46 19.35
C VAL A 324 15.12 3.96 19.09
N VAL A 325 15.71 3.49 18.00
CA VAL A 325 15.80 2.07 17.63
C VAL A 325 17.28 1.68 17.60
N GLY A 326 17.66 0.67 18.38
CA GLY A 326 19.01 0.11 18.47
C GLY A 326 19.27 -1.03 17.48
N THR A 327 20.40 -1.73 17.65
CA THR A 327 20.92 -2.75 16.73
C THR A 327 20.98 -4.15 17.35
N ASN A 328 21.41 -5.13 16.54
CA ASN A 328 21.60 -6.56 16.81
C ASN A 328 22.85 -6.84 17.67
N GLY A 329 23.41 -5.82 18.29
CA GLY A 329 24.65 -5.88 19.03
C GLY A 329 24.57 -5.04 20.28
N LYS A 330 25.52 -5.24 21.19
CA LYS A 330 25.57 -4.51 22.45
C LYS A 330 25.64 -3.00 22.23
N ASP A 331 24.56 -2.34 22.62
CA ASP A 331 24.35 -0.91 22.54
C ASP A 331 24.31 -0.29 23.95
N SER A 332 24.73 0.97 24.04
CA SER A 332 24.56 1.78 25.23
C SER A 332 23.91 3.10 24.83
N ILE A 333 22.65 3.28 25.25
CA ILE A 333 21.79 4.40 24.91
C ILE A 333 21.53 5.23 26.16
N SER A 334 21.85 6.52 26.11
CA SER A 334 21.57 7.47 27.19
C SER A 334 20.76 8.65 26.67
N ILE A 335 19.62 8.92 27.30
CA ILE A 335 18.72 10.01 26.91
C ILE A 335 18.53 10.96 28.10
N LYS A 336 18.87 12.23 27.91
CA LYS A 336 18.78 13.26 28.94
C LYS A 336 17.93 14.43 28.50
N ASN A 337 16.80 14.65 29.17
CA ASN A 337 16.05 15.90 29.01
C ASN A 337 16.72 17.04 29.80
N THR A 338 17.27 18.03 29.09
CA THR A 338 17.98 19.18 29.69
C THR A 338 17.09 20.39 29.94
N GLY A 339 15.81 20.31 29.56
CA GLY A 339 14.85 21.43 29.59
C GLY A 339 15.02 22.45 28.46
N LYS A 340 16.15 22.44 27.74
CA LYS A 340 16.38 23.22 26.51
C LYS A 340 16.30 22.37 25.24
N GLY A 341 16.20 21.06 25.41
CA GLY A 341 16.27 20.03 24.39
C GLY A 341 16.62 18.68 25.02
N VAL A 342 16.54 17.62 24.23
CA VAL A 342 16.87 16.26 24.66
C VAL A 342 18.19 15.85 24.04
N GLN A 343 19.15 15.46 24.88
CA GLN A 343 20.42 14.90 24.45
C GLN A 343 20.28 13.38 24.34
N VAL A 344 20.67 12.81 23.21
CA VAL A 344 20.70 11.37 22.95
C VAL A 344 22.13 10.97 22.66
N ASP A 345 22.72 10.19 23.54
CA ASP A 345 24.07 9.63 23.41
C ASP A 345 23.95 8.13 23.13
N ILE A 346 24.53 7.67 22.02
CA ILE A 346 24.52 6.26 21.65
C ILE A 346 25.96 5.82 21.42
N SER A 347 26.36 4.70 22.03
CA SER A 347 27.67 4.08 21.82
C SER A 347 27.52 2.59 21.51
N GLY A 348 28.43 2.05 20.70
CA GLY A 348 28.29 0.71 20.10
C GLY A 348 27.80 0.75 18.65
N THR A 349 27.25 1.90 18.21
CA THR A 349 26.62 2.07 16.91
C THR A 349 27.41 2.98 15.96
N LYS A 350 26.98 3.08 14.70
CA LYS A 350 27.53 4.02 13.70
C LYS A 350 27.03 5.47 13.87
N GLN A 351 26.09 5.73 14.77
CA GLN A 351 25.56 7.08 15.01
C GLN A 351 26.33 7.82 16.10
N GLU A 352 26.53 9.12 15.90
CA GLU A 352 27.15 10.00 16.90
C GLU A 352 26.09 10.57 17.87
N SER A 353 26.52 10.85 19.11
CA SER A 353 25.77 11.64 20.09
C SER A 353 25.15 12.91 19.49
N ARG A 354 23.86 13.14 19.76
CA ARG A 354 23.09 14.26 19.19
C ARG A 354 22.27 15.00 20.24
N LEU A 355 22.41 16.33 20.26
CA LEU A 355 21.48 17.21 20.99
C LEU A 355 20.32 17.60 20.07
N ILE A 356 19.10 17.33 20.52
CA ILE A 356 17.88 17.65 19.80
C ILE A 356 17.23 18.89 20.44
N PRO A 357 17.33 20.08 19.81
CA PRO A 357 16.81 21.32 20.38
C PRO A 357 15.27 21.37 20.32
N GLY A 358 14.64 21.87 21.38
CA GLY A 358 13.18 22.05 21.45
C GLY A 358 12.63 21.93 22.87
N THR A 359 11.72 22.82 23.26
CA THR A 359 11.11 22.85 24.61
C THR A 359 9.81 22.05 24.72
N GLY A 360 9.42 21.32 23.67
CA GLY A 360 8.12 20.64 23.54
C GLY A 360 8.17 19.11 23.57
N MET A 361 9.35 18.51 23.73
CA MET A 361 9.52 17.05 23.81
C MET A 361 8.96 16.55 25.14
N LYS A 362 7.94 15.71 25.04
CA LYS A 362 7.13 15.22 26.15
C LYS A 362 7.23 13.71 26.30
N SER A 363 7.43 12.96 25.23
CA SER A 363 7.50 11.50 25.30
C SER A 363 8.79 10.96 24.71
N VAL A 364 9.21 9.79 25.18
CA VAL A 364 10.35 9.06 24.63
C VAL A 364 10.05 7.57 24.59
N ALA A 365 10.41 6.93 23.49
CA ALA A 365 10.37 5.48 23.32
C ALA A 365 11.74 4.99 22.86
N VAL A 366 12.19 3.87 23.42
CA VAL A 366 13.43 3.19 23.04
C VAL A 366 13.14 1.71 22.83
N MET A 367 13.61 1.18 21.72
CA MET A 367 13.66 -0.25 21.40
C MET A 367 15.12 -0.59 21.14
N SER A 368 15.75 -1.45 21.94
CA SER A 368 17.21 -1.69 21.82
C SER A 368 17.59 -2.63 20.67
N GLY A 369 16.70 -3.50 20.20
CA GLY A 369 17.06 -4.54 19.23
C GLY A 369 17.67 -5.77 19.92
N ASP A 370 18.16 -6.76 19.18
CA ASP A 370 18.74 -7.97 19.79
C ASP A 370 20.14 -7.67 20.36
N GLY A 371 20.38 -7.84 21.65
CA GLY A 371 21.64 -7.41 22.25
C GLY A 371 21.70 -7.57 23.75
N ALA A 372 22.78 -7.13 24.37
CA ALA A 372 22.86 -7.06 25.82
C ALA A 372 23.04 -5.59 26.17
N ASP A 373 21.95 -4.87 26.26
CA ASP A 373 21.93 -3.43 26.05
C ASP A 373 21.77 -2.65 27.35
N ASP A 374 22.44 -1.50 27.39
CA ASP A 374 22.44 -0.61 28.56
C ASP A 374 21.67 0.67 28.21
N ILE A 375 20.41 0.78 28.63
CA ILE A 375 19.53 1.92 28.35
C ILE A 375 19.31 2.75 29.61
N SER A 376 19.58 4.05 29.53
CA SER A 376 19.39 4.99 30.64
C SER A 376 18.62 6.23 30.22
N ILE A 377 17.62 6.62 31.03
CA ILE A 377 16.87 7.87 30.83
C ILE A 377 16.98 8.76 32.06
N GLU A 378 17.23 10.05 31.82
CA GLU A 378 17.31 11.08 32.85
C GLU A 378 16.42 12.29 32.50
N GLY A 379 15.84 12.91 33.54
CA GLY A 379 15.05 14.13 33.41
C GLY A 379 13.53 13.88 33.40
N SER A 380 12.76 14.89 33.01
CA SER A 380 11.29 14.86 33.11
C SER A 380 10.64 14.68 31.74
N PHE A 381 9.71 13.73 31.66
CA PHE A 381 8.90 13.43 30.48
C PHE A 381 7.43 13.29 30.91
N ASP A 382 6.49 13.41 29.98
CA ASP A 382 5.10 12.98 30.16
C ASP A 382 5.00 11.46 30.02
N ARG A 383 5.66 10.84 29.03
CA ARG A 383 5.65 9.37 28.84
C ARG A 383 7.02 8.79 28.51
N ILE A 384 7.32 7.61 29.03
CA ILE A 384 8.54 6.85 28.73
C ILE A 384 8.14 5.42 28.35
N ALA A 385 8.73 4.88 27.28
CA ALA A 385 8.69 3.46 26.97
C ALA A 385 10.10 2.96 26.71
N LEU A 386 10.52 1.91 27.41
CA LEU A 386 11.78 1.20 27.20
C LEU A 386 11.47 -0.24 26.87
N VAL A 387 12.05 -0.76 25.79
CA VAL A 387 11.88 -2.14 25.33
C VAL A 387 13.26 -2.73 25.04
N GLY A 388 13.62 -3.82 25.72
CA GLY A 388 14.89 -4.54 25.63
C GLY A 388 14.99 -5.48 24.42
N GLU A 389 13.88 -6.13 24.03
CA GLU A 389 13.87 -7.19 22.99
C GLU A 389 14.66 -8.44 23.40
N ASN A 390 15.55 -9.01 22.56
CA ASN A 390 16.27 -10.24 22.90
C ASN A 390 17.66 -9.96 23.50
N GLY A 391 17.91 -10.44 24.71
CA GLY A 391 19.22 -10.59 25.36
C GLY A 391 19.21 -10.01 26.77
N ASP A 392 20.38 -9.93 27.44
CA ASP A 392 20.44 -9.56 28.86
C ASP A 392 20.51 -8.03 28.99
N ASP A 393 19.36 -7.38 29.18
CA ASP A 393 19.23 -5.93 29.11
C ASP A 393 19.20 -5.23 30.47
N LYS A 394 19.66 -3.98 30.48
CA LYS A 394 19.58 -3.09 31.64
C LYS A 394 18.82 -1.82 31.27
N LEU A 395 17.60 -1.70 31.82
CA LEU A 395 16.70 -0.56 31.60
C LEU A 395 16.65 0.30 32.86
N ASP A 396 17.33 1.46 32.86
CA ASP A 396 17.51 2.31 34.04
C ASP A 396 16.80 3.66 33.92
N MET A 397 15.75 3.83 34.73
CA MET A 397 15.01 5.08 34.86
C MET A 397 15.23 5.79 36.20
N SER A 398 16.20 5.38 37.04
CA SER A 398 16.40 5.89 38.42
C SER A 398 16.61 7.40 38.55
N LEU A 399 16.90 8.09 37.44
CA LEU A 399 17.07 9.53 37.34
C LEU A 399 16.00 10.22 36.48
N ALA A 400 14.99 9.48 36.02
CA ALA A 400 13.85 9.97 35.27
C ALA A 400 12.62 10.21 36.15
N THR A 401 11.73 11.08 35.65
CA THR A 401 10.37 11.29 36.16
C THR A 401 9.42 11.29 34.97
N ALA A 402 8.34 10.50 35.03
CA ALA A 402 7.32 10.46 33.99
C ALA A 402 5.91 10.30 34.56
N ARG A 403 4.89 10.74 33.82
CA ARG A 403 3.49 10.45 34.18
C ARG A 403 3.15 8.99 33.90
N GLN A 404 3.62 8.47 32.77
CA GLN A 404 3.42 7.06 32.41
C GLN A 404 4.74 6.47 31.95
N SER A 405 5.07 5.29 32.49
CA SER A 405 6.25 4.54 32.06
C SER A 405 5.90 3.11 31.70
N LEU A 406 6.51 2.60 30.66
CA LEU A 406 6.52 1.19 30.31
C LEU A 406 7.96 0.72 30.26
N LEU A 407 8.30 -0.33 30.99
CA LEU A 407 9.56 -1.03 30.83
C LEU A 407 9.24 -2.48 30.43
N ALA A 408 9.70 -2.86 29.25
CA ALA A 408 9.63 -4.22 28.74
C ALA A 408 11.05 -4.75 28.60
N GLY A 409 11.41 -5.80 29.34
CA GLY A 409 12.69 -6.50 29.23
C GLY A 409 12.74 -7.24 27.90
N GLY A 410 12.02 -8.35 27.80
CA GLY A 410 11.93 -9.10 26.56
C GLY A 410 12.42 -10.52 26.81
N ALA A 411 13.29 -11.09 25.99
CA ALA A 411 13.81 -12.43 26.22
C ALA A 411 15.26 -12.38 26.72
N GLY A 412 15.54 -12.76 27.96
CA GLY A 412 16.88 -12.68 28.53
C GLY A 412 16.85 -12.52 30.05
N ASN A 413 17.98 -12.25 30.69
CA ASN A 413 18.02 -11.96 32.13
C ASN A 413 18.13 -10.45 32.35
N ASP A 414 16.99 -9.79 32.54
CA ASP A 414 16.92 -8.35 32.48
C ASP A 414 16.98 -7.68 33.84
N VAL A 415 17.44 -6.43 33.87
CA VAL A 415 17.44 -5.56 35.05
C VAL A 415 16.67 -4.29 34.76
N LEU A 416 15.47 -4.16 35.34
CA LEU A 416 14.56 -3.05 35.12
C LEU A 416 14.52 -2.17 36.38
N THR A 417 14.91 -0.91 36.26
CA THR A 417 14.93 0.06 37.37
C THR A 417 13.96 1.20 37.10
N SER A 418 13.00 1.43 38.00
CA SER A 418 11.98 2.49 37.87
C SER A 418 12.55 3.90 38.16
N GLY A 419 11.77 4.93 37.83
CA GLY A 419 12.13 6.33 38.14
C GLY A 419 11.60 6.90 39.46
N LYS A 420 11.97 8.16 39.73
CA LYS A 420 11.72 8.86 41.01
C LYS A 420 10.34 9.53 41.08
N ALA A 421 9.35 8.78 41.59
CA ALA A 421 7.99 9.21 41.98
C ALA A 421 7.08 9.67 40.80
N THR A 422 5.79 9.29 40.64
CA THR A 422 4.75 8.77 41.56
C THR A 422 3.72 7.86 40.88
N THR A 423 3.16 6.91 41.63
CA THR A 423 2.03 6.01 41.27
C THR A 423 0.69 6.44 41.90
N VAL A 424 -0.46 6.26 41.23
CA VAL A 424 -1.76 5.92 41.89
C VAL A 424 -2.64 5.05 40.97
N ALA A 425 -2.96 3.83 41.42
CA ALA A 425 -3.93 2.92 40.81
C ALA A 425 -5.41 3.23 41.16
N TRP A 426 -6.31 2.79 40.26
CA TRP A 426 -7.78 2.88 40.26
C TRP A 426 -8.37 4.29 40.05
N GLY A 427 -8.29 4.74 38.79
CA GLY A 427 -9.04 5.91 38.29
C GLY A 427 -8.22 7.20 38.13
N GLY A 428 -6.89 7.14 38.14
CA GLY A 428 -5.98 8.28 38.01
C GLY A 428 -4.99 8.19 36.83
N LEU A 429 -4.27 9.28 36.56
CA LEU A 429 -3.52 9.57 35.32
C LEU A 429 -2.04 9.09 35.29
N ASP A 430 -1.51 8.41 36.32
CA ASP A 430 -0.06 8.13 36.45
C ASP A 430 0.26 6.65 36.81
N VAL A 431 0.93 5.89 35.91
CA VAL A 431 1.15 4.42 36.03
C VAL A 431 2.48 3.95 35.41
N ASP A 432 3.25 3.13 36.14
CA ASP A 432 4.38 2.33 35.62
C ASP A 432 3.94 0.87 35.33
N GLN A 433 4.33 0.32 34.18
CA GLN A 433 4.07 -1.07 33.78
C GLN A 433 5.39 -1.82 33.50
N PHE A 434 5.49 -3.07 33.96
CA PHE A 434 6.63 -3.95 33.74
C PHE A 434 6.23 -5.21 32.97
N LEU A 435 6.99 -5.54 31.92
CA LEU A 435 6.81 -6.75 31.11
C LEU A 435 8.17 -7.44 30.96
N THR A 436 8.40 -8.58 31.59
CA THR A 436 9.75 -9.17 31.66
C THR A 436 10.03 -10.25 30.62
N GLY A 437 9.01 -10.81 29.97
CA GLY A 437 9.15 -11.91 29.00
C GLY A 437 9.89 -13.14 29.59
N PRO A 438 10.48 -14.04 28.78
CA PRO A 438 11.12 -15.25 29.28
C PRO A 438 12.57 -15.03 29.76
N GLY A 439 12.83 -15.29 31.05
CA GLY A 439 14.18 -15.38 31.61
C GLY A 439 14.23 -15.09 33.11
N ARG A 440 15.38 -14.65 33.63
CA ARG A 440 15.56 -14.38 35.07
C ARG A 440 15.68 -12.91 35.35
N ASP A 441 14.54 -12.28 35.59
CA ASP A 441 14.45 -10.82 35.59
C ASP A 441 14.43 -10.23 37.00
N PHE A 442 15.12 -9.09 37.13
CA PHE A 442 15.28 -8.34 38.37
C PHE A 442 14.63 -6.96 38.23
N ILE A 443 13.67 -6.67 39.08
CA ILE A 443 12.99 -5.36 39.12
C ILE A 443 13.39 -4.59 40.37
N ILE A 444 13.87 -3.35 40.17
CA ILE A 444 14.19 -2.40 41.23
C ILE A 444 13.20 -1.25 41.14
N ALA A 445 12.24 -1.19 42.06
CA ALA A 445 11.21 -0.15 42.08
C ALA A 445 11.50 0.89 43.18
N GLU A 446 11.73 2.13 42.77
CA GLU A 446 11.81 3.31 43.64
C GLU A 446 10.43 3.95 43.90
N SER A 447 9.36 3.52 43.20
CA SER A 447 7.97 4.02 43.33
C SER A 447 7.09 3.12 44.22
N ASN A 448 5.96 3.67 44.71
CA ASN A 448 5.16 3.11 45.83
C ASN A 448 4.03 2.14 45.42
N GLU A 449 3.75 1.91 44.14
CA GLU A 449 2.76 0.93 43.66
C GLU A 449 3.18 0.38 42.29
N ILE A 450 3.06 -0.94 42.09
CA ILE A 450 3.28 -1.66 40.81
C ILE A 450 1.96 -2.35 40.45
N ILE A 451 1.39 -2.11 39.26
CA ILE A 451 -0.01 -2.47 38.97
C ILE A 451 -0.19 -3.82 38.27
N SER A 452 0.74 -4.30 37.43
CA SER A 452 0.51 -5.54 36.69
C SER A 452 1.79 -6.21 36.20
N PHE A 453 1.85 -7.53 36.35
CA PHE A 453 2.85 -8.43 35.73
C PHE A 453 2.12 -9.35 34.77
N LYS A 454 2.65 -9.56 33.57
CA LYS A 454 2.01 -10.44 32.59
C LYS A 454 2.68 -11.83 32.47
N GLN A 455 3.93 -12.02 32.93
CA GLN A 455 4.69 -13.30 32.89
C GLN A 455 5.80 -13.36 33.98
N ASP A 456 6.53 -14.47 34.06
CA ASP A 456 7.49 -14.90 35.11
C ASP A 456 8.47 -13.80 35.55
N VAL A 457 8.40 -13.36 36.82
CA VAL A 457 9.37 -12.43 37.45
C VAL A 457 10.07 -13.15 38.59
N ASP A 458 11.40 -13.16 38.58
CA ASP A 458 12.20 -13.92 39.55
C ASP A 458 12.45 -13.18 40.87
N MET A 459 12.72 -11.87 40.83
CA MET A 459 13.01 -11.10 42.04
C MET A 459 12.61 -9.62 41.92
N ILE A 460 11.89 -9.13 42.94
CA ILE A 460 11.51 -7.71 43.06
C ILE A 460 12.13 -7.13 44.33
N ILE A 461 12.83 -6.00 44.21
CA ILE A 461 13.33 -5.21 45.33
C ILE A 461 12.55 -3.89 45.34
N THR A 462 11.65 -3.74 46.31
CA THR A 462 10.89 -2.49 46.55
C THR A 462 11.30 -1.84 47.86
N ALA A 463 11.07 -0.53 47.97
CA ALA A 463 11.26 0.19 49.22
C ALA A 463 10.10 -0.04 50.23
N ASP A 464 8.90 -0.46 49.78
CA ASP A 464 7.75 -0.85 50.64
C ASP A 464 6.71 -1.75 49.89
N VAL A 465 5.74 -2.29 50.63
CA VAL A 465 4.79 -3.41 50.32
C VAL A 465 4.08 -3.34 48.94
N VAL A 466 4.14 -4.45 48.18
CA VAL A 466 3.41 -4.69 46.91
C VAL A 466 2.03 -5.31 47.19
N ASP A 467 0.97 -4.82 46.55
CA ASP A 467 -0.35 -5.48 46.51
C ASP A 467 -0.45 -6.34 45.25
N THR A 468 -0.46 -7.67 45.42
CA THR A 468 -0.54 -8.64 44.33
C THR A 468 -2.00 -9.06 44.14
N SER A 469 -2.73 -8.38 43.27
CA SER A 469 -4.05 -8.85 42.83
C SER A 469 -4.18 -8.79 41.30
N SER A 470 -3.66 -9.82 40.62
CA SER A 470 -4.22 -10.24 39.34
C SER A 470 -4.46 -11.76 39.39
N GLU A 471 -5.65 -12.17 38.96
CA GLU A 471 -6.10 -13.55 38.95
C GLU A 471 -5.18 -14.41 38.08
N THR A 472 -4.44 -15.33 38.70
CA THR A 472 -3.83 -16.48 38.01
C THR A 472 -4.51 -17.76 38.47
N SER A 473 -4.88 -18.60 37.50
CA SER A 473 -5.52 -19.88 37.72
C SER A 473 -4.62 -20.84 38.51
N ASP A 474 -5.08 -21.23 39.71
CA ASP A 474 -4.92 -22.53 40.38
C ASP A 474 -3.55 -23.25 40.45
N LYS A 475 -2.40 -22.57 40.29
CA LYS A 475 -1.09 -23.20 40.57
C LYS A 475 -0.15 -22.51 41.56
N GLU A 476 -0.55 -21.40 42.19
CA GLU A 476 0.26 -20.79 43.24
C GLU A 476 -0.51 -20.54 44.54
N LYS A 477 -0.40 -21.51 45.44
CA LYS A 477 -0.34 -21.22 46.88
C LYS A 477 1.01 -21.74 47.34
N THR A 478 1.99 -20.84 47.52
CA THR A 478 2.85 -20.73 48.72
C THR A 478 3.97 -19.72 48.45
N ILE A 479 3.73 -18.43 48.68
CA ILE A 479 4.78 -17.55 49.22
C ILE A 479 4.13 -16.68 50.32
N LYS A 480 3.85 -17.34 51.45
CA LYS A 480 3.81 -16.67 52.74
C LYS A 480 4.71 -17.48 53.67
N LYS A 481 5.86 -16.89 53.98
CA LYS A 481 6.69 -17.16 55.16
C LYS A 481 7.47 -18.49 55.14
N ASP A 482 8.75 -18.39 54.80
CA ASP A 482 9.83 -18.97 55.61
C ASP A 482 11.17 -18.31 55.25
N ILE A 483 11.41 -17.15 55.86
CA ILE A 483 12.77 -16.61 56.05
C ILE A 483 13.42 -17.51 57.11
N THR A 484 13.99 -18.63 56.68
CA THR A 484 14.78 -19.51 57.56
C THR A 484 16.00 -20.02 56.81
N ASN A 485 16.96 -19.13 56.57
CA ASN A 485 18.37 -19.50 56.58
C ASN A 485 19.22 -18.29 56.98
N HIS A 486 19.77 -18.36 58.19
CA HIS A 486 20.50 -17.27 58.86
C HIS A 486 21.91 -16.98 58.30
N ASN A 487 22.32 -17.61 57.19
CA ASN A 487 23.69 -17.48 56.67
C ASN A 487 23.83 -16.47 55.52
N ASP A 488 22.77 -16.22 54.73
CA ASP A 488 22.84 -15.27 53.60
C ASP A 488 22.58 -13.82 54.05
N ILE A 489 21.84 -13.64 55.15
CA ILE A 489 21.59 -12.34 55.78
C ILE A 489 22.89 -11.71 56.31
N ILE A 490 23.86 -12.51 56.76
CA ILE A 490 25.14 -11.98 57.26
C ILE A 490 26.01 -11.48 56.09
N ILE A 491 25.94 -12.10 54.92
CA ILE A 491 26.73 -11.70 53.74
C ILE A 491 26.16 -10.43 53.12
N ILE A 492 24.84 -10.30 53.01
CA ILE A 492 24.19 -9.12 52.41
C ILE A 492 24.28 -7.91 53.34
N ILE A 493 24.07 -8.08 54.66
CA ILE A 493 24.24 -6.97 55.62
C ILE A 493 25.72 -6.56 55.76
N MET A 494 26.68 -7.49 55.64
CA MET A 494 28.11 -7.13 55.63
C MET A 494 28.52 -6.37 54.37
N ILE A 495 27.99 -6.71 53.18
CA ILE A 495 28.31 -6.01 51.93
C ILE A 495 27.73 -4.59 51.92
N SER A 496 26.50 -4.40 52.42
CA SER A 496 25.89 -3.07 52.56
C SER A 496 26.57 -2.19 53.62
N LEU A 497 27.05 -2.76 54.74
CA LEU A 497 27.83 -2.02 55.75
C LEU A 497 29.27 -1.73 55.30
N LEU A 498 29.91 -2.58 54.49
CA LEU A 498 31.24 -2.33 53.91
C LEU A 498 31.22 -1.22 52.85
N PHE A 499 30.16 -1.13 52.04
CA PHE A 499 30.00 -0.05 51.05
C PHE A 499 29.67 1.31 51.71
N GLY A 500 28.87 1.32 52.79
CA GLY A 500 28.58 2.52 53.56
C GLY A 500 29.80 3.11 54.30
N LEU A 501 30.72 2.26 54.78
CA LEU A 501 31.92 2.72 55.49
C LEU A 501 33.06 3.19 54.57
N LEU A 502 33.11 2.74 53.32
CA LEU A 502 34.15 3.15 52.36
C LEU A 502 33.92 4.57 51.80
N ILE A 503 32.67 5.00 51.70
CA ILE A 503 32.29 6.36 51.22
C ILE A 503 32.42 7.41 52.34
N GLY A 504 32.35 7.00 53.62
CA GLY A 504 32.52 7.90 54.77
C GLY A 504 33.96 8.29 55.11
N PHE A 505 34.99 7.58 54.60
CA PHE A 505 36.39 7.79 55.02
C PHE A 505 37.23 8.68 54.08
N VAL A 506 36.71 9.10 52.92
CA VAL A 506 37.47 9.92 51.94
C VAL A 506 37.19 11.44 52.04
N VAL A 507 36.19 11.88 52.81
CA VAL A 507 35.82 13.33 52.90
C VAL A 507 36.07 13.97 54.29
N GLY A 508 36.60 13.23 55.27
CA GLY A 508 36.63 13.67 56.67
C GLY A 508 38.00 13.78 57.37
N ARG A 509 39.08 14.26 56.73
CA ARG A 509 40.33 14.58 57.47
C ARG A 509 41.20 15.68 56.84
N ARG A 510 40.72 16.92 56.86
CA ARG A 510 41.55 18.15 56.93
C ARG A 510 40.81 19.24 57.69
N ARG A 511 41.11 19.41 58.98
CA ARG A 511 41.21 20.68 59.75
C ARG A 511 41.06 20.41 61.26
N SER A 512 42.19 20.21 61.94
CA SER A 512 42.71 21.06 63.03
C SER A 512 44.02 20.44 63.49
#